data_AF-A0A950L8X4-F1
#
_entry.id   AF-A0A950L8X4-F1
#
_cell.length_a   1.000
_cell.length_b   1.000
_cell.length_c   1.000
_cell.angle_alpha   90.00
_cell.angle_beta   90.00
_cell.angle_gamma   90.00
#
_symmetry.space_group_name_H-M   'P 1'
#
loop_
_entity.id
_entity.type
_entity.pdbx_description
1 polymer ?
#
loop_
_entity_poly.entity_id
_entity_poly.type
_entity_poly.pdbx_seq_one_letter_code
_entity_poly.pdbx_strand_id
1 'polypeptide(L)'
;MTVRDAILLAVPVFATHARGGPDAIRAGLERAGVPTALAAEIVEFLPIAFARAMLNGMGIRFADHFVRQTAQGRVIGQKLLTDEPVYREGLAMANEISVMGENAFVTVASCSREYQKISQMLGSGSQAQQLVCSPPIMLANNEDPRDFDDTSGGVQPRPKAWWQFWK
;
A
#
# COMPACT_ATOMS: atom_id res chain seq x y z
N MET A 1 -13.87 -17.57 -1.77
CA MET A 1 -12.99 -16.89 -2.74
C MET A 1 -11.60 -16.84 -2.13
N THR A 2 -10.57 -17.28 -2.84
CA THR A 2 -9.19 -17.16 -2.36
C THR A 2 -8.66 -15.74 -2.59
N VAL A 3 -7.59 -15.34 -1.91
CA VAL A 3 -6.91 -14.06 -2.17
C VAL A 3 -6.45 -13.98 -3.63
N ARG A 4 -5.90 -15.08 -4.15
CA ARG A 4 -5.47 -15.20 -5.55
C ARG A 4 -6.61 -14.93 -6.53
N ASP A 5 -7.77 -15.58 -6.34
CA ASP A 5 -8.95 -15.37 -7.20
C ASP A 5 -9.41 -13.91 -7.16
N ALA A 6 -9.42 -13.31 -5.96
CA ALA A 6 -9.81 -11.93 -5.78
C ALA A 6 -8.84 -10.95 -6.45
N ILE A 7 -7.53 -11.23 -6.42
CA ILE A 7 -6.51 -10.43 -7.13
C ILE A 7 -6.72 -10.52 -8.65
N LEU A 8 -6.99 -11.71 -9.20
CA LEU A 8 -7.28 -11.85 -10.63
C LEU A 8 -8.51 -11.05 -11.06
N LEU A 9 -9.57 -11.03 -10.24
CA LEU A 9 -10.74 -10.19 -10.46
C LEU A 9 -10.43 -8.70 -10.29
N ALA A 10 -9.48 -8.35 -9.42
CA ALA A 10 -9.17 -6.96 -9.12
C ALA A 10 -8.50 -6.23 -10.29
N VAL A 11 -7.59 -6.88 -11.02
CA VAL A 11 -6.82 -6.24 -12.10
C VAL A 11 -7.71 -5.49 -13.12
N PRO A 12 -8.75 -6.08 -13.74
CA PRO A 12 -9.63 -5.35 -14.64
C PRO A 12 -10.49 -4.29 -13.94
N VAL A 13 -10.83 -4.48 -12.65
CA VAL A 13 -11.57 -3.50 -11.85
C VAL A 13 -10.73 -2.24 -11.62
N PHE A 14 -9.45 -2.39 -11.27
CA PHE A 14 -8.51 -1.27 -11.16
C PHE A 14 -8.40 -0.51 -12.49
N ALA A 15 -8.24 -1.22 -13.61
CA ALA A 15 -8.18 -0.60 -14.94
C ALA A 15 -9.43 0.24 -15.25
N THR A 16 -10.61 -0.24 -14.85
CA THR A 16 -11.89 0.44 -15.11
C THR A 16 -12.12 1.63 -14.17
N HIS A 17 -11.72 1.51 -12.90
CA HIS A 17 -12.13 2.42 -11.84
C HIS A 17 -11.01 3.28 -11.24
N ALA A 18 -9.76 3.15 -11.70
CA ALA A 18 -8.60 3.88 -11.15
C ALA A 18 -8.82 5.40 -11.04
N ARG A 19 -9.51 6.02 -12.01
CA ARG A 19 -9.80 7.47 -12.01
C ARG A 19 -10.80 7.89 -10.93
N GLY A 20 -11.65 6.97 -10.47
CA GLY A 20 -12.64 7.24 -9.41
C GLY A 20 -12.08 7.13 -7.99
N GLY A 21 -10.81 6.74 -7.84
CA GLY A 21 -10.15 6.60 -6.55
C GLY A 21 -10.50 5.31 -5.79
N PRO A 22 -9.98 5.17 -4.55
CA PRO A 22 -10.09 3.95 -3.74
C PRO A 22 -11.53 3.45 -3.54
N ASP A 23 -12.49 4.36 -3.30
CA ASP A 23 -13.89 4.00 -3.07
C ASP A 23 -14.57 3.42 -4.32
N ALA A 24 -14.28 3.99 -5.50
CA ALA A 24 -14.82 3.48 -6.75
C ALA A 24 -14.26 2.09 -7.10
N ILE A 25 -12.97 1.86 -6.80
CA ILE A 25 -12.34 0.54 -6.98
C ILE A 25 -12.98 -0.46 -6.01
N ARG A 26 -13.11 -0.13 -4.73
CA ARG A 26 -13.76 -0.99 -3.72
C ARG A 26 -15.18 -1.38 -4.13
N ALA A 27 -16.01 -0.41 -4.51
CA ALA A 27 -17.37 -0.67 -5.00
C ALA A 27 -17.39 -1.50 -6.29
N GLY A 28 -16.35 -1.39 -7.13
CA GLY A 28 -16.17 -2.26 -8.29
C GLY A 28 -15.85 -3.71 -7.92
N LEU A 29 -14.98 -3.93 -6.94
CA LEU A 29 -14.62 -5.25 -6.43
C LEU A 29 -15.82 -5.94 -5.79
N GLU A 30 -16.58 -5.23 -4.98
CA GLU A 30 -17.80 -5.75 -4.34
C GLU A 30 -18.85 -6.17 -5.38
N ARG A 31 -19.07 -5.34 -6.42
CA ARG A 31 -19.95 -5.70 -7.55
C ARG A 31 -19.44 -6.91 -8.34
N ALA A 32 -18.13 -7.14 -8.35
CA ALA A 32 -17.51 -8.32 -8.95
C ALA A 32 -17.56 -9.57 -8.03
N GLY A 33 -18.21 -9.48 -6.87
CA GLY A 33 -18.39 -10.58 -5.92
C GLY A 33 -17.24 -10.76 -4.93
N VAL A 34 -16.30 -9.82 -4.84
CA VAL A 34 -15.26 -9.83 -3.82
C VAL A 34 -15.87 -9.43 -2.47
N PRO A 35 -15.66 -10.21 -1.39
CA PRO A 35 -16.16 -9.84 -0.06
C PRO A 35 -15.65 -8.46 0.38
N THR A 36 -16.51 -7.65 1.01
CA THR A 36 -16.20 -6.26 1.43
C THR A 36 -14.88 -6.11 2.17
N ALA A 37 -14.61 -6.96 3.17
CA ALA A 37 -13.35 -6.91 3.92
C ALA A 37 -12.12 -7.15 3.01
N LEU A 38 -12.19 -8.17 2.14
CA LEU A 38 -11.11 -8.48 1.20
C LEU A 38 -10.96 -7.40 0.11
N ALA A 39 -12.06 -6.76 -0.31
CA ALA A 39 -12.02 -5.64 -1.25
C ALA A 39 -11.29 -4.43 -0.66
N ALA A 40 -11.52 -4.12 0.62
CA ALA A 40 -10.78 -3.08 1.32
C ALA A 40 -9.27 -3.40 1.40
N GLU A 41 -8.92 -4.63 1.77
CA GLU A 41 -7.51 -5.07 1.79
C GLU A 41 -6.85 -5.01 0.40
N ILE A 42 -7.56 -5.43 -0.66
CA ILE A 42 -7.06 -5.32 -2.04
C ILE A 42 -6.74 -3.88 -2.43
N VAL A 43 -7.64 -2.93 -2.11
CA VAL A 43 -7.43 -1.52 -2.43
C VAL A 43 -6.23 -0.94 -1.69
N GLU A 44 -5.96 -1.39 -0.46
CA GLU A 44 -4.84 -0.90 0.35
C GLU A 44 -3.49 -1.54 -0.04
N PHE A 45 -3.44 -2.87 -0.15
CA PHE A 45 -2.17 -3.61 -0.21
C PHE A 45 -1.72 -4.00 -1.61
N LEU A 46 -2.65 -4.27 -2.53
CA LEU A 46 -2.29 -4.73 -3.88
C LEU A 46 -1.48 -3.68 -4.67
N PRO A 47 -1.84 -2.37 -4.65
CA PRO A 47 -1.03 -1.35 -5.29
C PRO A 47 0.41 -1.28 -4.74
N ILE A 48 0.58 -1.47 -3.44
CA ILE A 48 1.91 -1.44 -2.79
C ILE A 48 2.74 -2.64 -3.25
N ALA A 49 2.14 -3.84 -3.27
CA ALA A 49 2.81 -5.05 -3.73
C ALA A 49 3.31 -4.90 -5.17
N PHE A 50 2.46 -4.42 -6.10
CA PHE A 50 2.84 -4.26 -7.50
C PHE A 50 3.84 -3.11 -7.70
N ALA A 51 3.67 -2.00 -6.97
CA ALA A 51 4.63 -0.90 -6.99
C ALA A 51 6.03 -1.39 -6.60
N ARG A 52 6.14 -2.14 -5.51
CA ARG A 52 7.43 -2.65 -5.03
C ARG A 52 8.01 -3.73 -5.94
N ALA A 53 7.17 -4.58 -6.53
CA ALA A 53 7.61 -5.53 -7.55
C ALA A 53 8.20 -4.82 -8.77
N MET A 54 7.54 -3.77 -9.26
CA MET A 54 7.98 -2.99 -10.42
C MET A 54 9.27 -2.20 -10.15
N LEU A 55 9.44 -1.71 -8.92
CA LEU A 55 10.60 -0.93 -8.50
C LEU A 55 11.75 -1.81 -7.97
N ASN A 56 11.56 -3.13 -7.94
CA ASN A 56 12.57 -4.06 -7.46
C ASN A 56 13.83 -3.99 -8.33
N GLY A 57 15.00 -4.13 -7.70
CA GLY A 57 16.30 -4.06 -8.38
C GLY A 57 16.81 -2.64 -8.69
N MET A 58 16.01 -1.60 -8.46
CA MET A 58 16.44 -0.20 -8.66
C MET A 58 17.32 0.35 -7.52
N GLY A 59 17.48 -0.41 -6.42
CA GLY A 59 18.25 0.00 -5.24
C GLY A 59 17.52 0.96 -4.30
N ILE A 60 16.21 1.18 -4.49
CA ILE A 60 15.36 1.94 -3.57
C ILE A 60 15.24 1.18 -2.25
N ARG A 61 15.32 1.89 -1.12
CA ARG A 61 15.15 1.30 0.22
C ARG A 61 13.73 1.51 0.72
N PHE A 62 13.00 0.42 0.90
CA PHE A 62 11.64 0.42 1.42
C PHE A 62 11.59 -0.06 2.88
N ALA A 63 10.72 0.53 3.68
CA ALA A 63 10.34 -0.07 4.96
C ALA A 63 9.56 -1.37 4.74
N ASP A 64 9.83 -2.39 5.55
CA ASP A 64 9.20 -3.72 5.51
C ASP A 64 7.83 -3.80 6.19
N HIS A 65 7.46 -2.76 6.94
CA HIS A 65 6.22 -2.64 7.69
C HIS A 65 5.36 -1.48 7.19
N PHE A 66 4.09 -1.50 7.58
CA PHE A 66 3.16 -0.39 7.46
C PHE A 66 2.74 0.10 8.86
N VAL A 67 2.24 1.34 8.92
CA VAL A 67 1.77 1.98 10.15
C VAL A 67 0.27 2.24 10.02
N ARG A 68 -0.52 1.82 11.02
CA ARG A 68 -1.92 2.23 11.15
C ARG A 68 -2.02 3.52 11.95
N GLN A 69 -2.81 4.45 11.43
CA GLN A 69 -3.01 5.76 12.03
C GLN A 69 -4.50 6.13 12.06
N THR A 70 -5.00 6.66 13.16
CA THR A 70 -6.37 7.21 13.22
C THR A 70 -6.50 8.44 12.31
N ALA A 71 -7.72 8.87 12.02
CA ALA A 71 -7.98 10.11 11.28
C ALA A 71 -7.41 11.36 11.99
N GLN A 72 -7.21 11.31 13.30
CA GLN A 72 -6.60 12.38 14.10
C GLN A 72 -5.06 12.30 14.14
N GLY A 73 -4.45 11.36 13.42
CA GLY A 73 -3.00 11.22 13.36
C GLY A 73 -2.38 10.36 14.47
N ARG A 74 -3.18 9.73 15.35
CA ARG A 74 -2.64 8.84 16.38
C ARG A 74 -2.21 7.52 15.75
N VAL A 75 -0.96 7.11 15.96
CA VAL A 75 -0.49 5.79 15.55
C VAL A 75 -1.09 4.74 16.47
N ILE A 76 -1.73 3.73 15.89
CA ILE A 76 -2.34 2.60 16.62
C ILE A 76 -1.37 1.43 16.70
N GLY A 77 -0.56 1.23 15.66
CA GLY A 77 0.45 0.18 15.63
C GLY A 77 1.12 0.07 14.27
N GLN A 78 2.00 -0.93 14.16
CA GLN A 78 2.69 -1.28 12.94
C GLN A 78 2.70 -2.80 12.74
N LYS A 79 2.75 -3.25 11.49
CA LYS A 79 2.83 -4.67 11.14
C LYS A 79 3.68 -4.87 9.89
N LEU A 80 4.30 -6.04 9.76
CA LEU A 80 5.04 -6.38 8.55
C LEU A 80 4.09 -6.46 7.36
N LEU A 81 4.50 -5.93 6.22
CA LEU A 81 3.72 -6.07 4.98
C LEU A 81 3.64 -7.52 4.54
N THR A 82 4.65 -8.34 4.83
CA THR A 82 4.67 -9.77 4.49
C THR A 82 3.67 -10.63 5.28
N ASP A 83 3.15 -10.10 6.38
CA ASP A 83 2.10 -10.77 7.17
C ASP A 83 0.71 -10.55 6.55
N GLU A 84 0.56 -9.56 5.68
CA GLU A 84 -0.71 -9.23 5.02
C GLU A 84 -0.94 -10.14 3.80
N PRO A 85 -2.00 -10.96 3.79
CA PRO A 85 -2.19 -11.97 2.75
C PRO A 85 -2.25 -11.40 1.34
N VAL A 86 -2.96 -10.28 1.15
CA VAL A 86 -3.07 -9.59 -0.14
C VAL A 86 -1.72 -9.08 -0.63
N TYR A 87 -0.91 -8.50 0.25
CA TYR A 87 0.42 -8.01 -0.13
C TYR A 87 1.32 -9.16 -0.56
N ARG A 88 1.38 -10.22 0.25
CA ARG A 88 2.22 -11.40 -0.03
C ARG A 88 1.83 -12.09 -1.33
N GLU A 89 0.54 -12.35 -1.52
CA GLU A 89 0.06 -12.99 -2.75
C GLU A 89 0.22 -12.06 -3.96
N GLY A 90 -0.08 -10.77 -3.82
CA GLY A 90 0.11 -9.78 -4.88
C GLY A 90 1.56 -9.67 -5.34
N LEU A 91 2.51 -9.74 -4.40
CA LEU A 91 3.94 -9.72 -4.70
C LEU A 91 4.37 -11.00 -5.44
N ALA A 92 3.86 -12.17 -5.02
CA ALA A 92 4.13 -13.44 -5.67
C ALA A 92 3.55 -13.50 -7.10
N MET A 93 2.40 -12.87 -7.34
CA MET A 93 1.71 -12.83 -8.63
C MET A 93 2.19 -11.73 -9.57
N ALA A 94 3.03 -10.79 -9.11
CA ALA A 94 3.37 -9.59 -9.87
C ALA A 94 3.95 -9.90 -11.28
N ASN A 95 4.84 -10.90 -11.36
CA ASN A 95 5.43 -11.30 -12.64
C ASN A 95 4.38 -11.92 -13.59
N GLU A 96 3.52 -12.80 -13.07
CA GLU A 96 2.44 -13.43 -13.85
C GLU A 96 1.49 -12.36 -14.42
N ILE A 97 1.07 -11.41 -13.59
CA ILE A 97 0.13 -10.36 -13.98
C ILE A 97 0.77 -9.36 -14.95
N SER A 98 2.06 -9.04 -14.77
CA SER A 98 2.82 -8.21 -15.71
C SER A 98 2.83 -8.83 -17.12
N VAL A 99 3.01 -10.14 -17.23
CA VAL A 99 2.97 -10.88 -18.51
C VAL A 99 1.56 -10.91 -19.12
N MET A 100 0.52 -10.96 -18.30
CA MET A 100 -0.88 -10.93 -18.76
C MET A 100 -1.30 -9.55 -19.30
N GLY A 101 -0.64 -8.47 -18.88
CA GLY A 101 -0.91 -7.14 -19.40
C GLY A 101 -0.18 -6.03 -18.64
N GLU A 102 0.89 -5.52 -19.25
CA GLU A 102 1.73 -4.44 -18.70
C GLU A 102 0.90 -3.22 -18.29
N ASN A 103 -0.02 -2.76 -19.14
CA ASN A 103 -0.86 -1.60 -18.84
C ASN A 103 -1.72 -1.78 -17.59
N ALA A 104 -2.27 -2.98 -17.39
CA ALA A 104 -3.11 -3.27 -16.23
C ALA A 104 -2.26 -3.35 -14.95
N PHE A 105 -1.10 -4.00 -15.03
CA PHE A 105 -0.11 -4.05 -13.96
C PHE A 105 0.35 -2.64 -13.53
N VAL A 106 0.76 -1.81 -14.50
CA VAL A 106 1.15 -0.41 -14.26
C VAL A 106 -0.01 0.41 -13.69
N THR A 107 -1.25 0.15 -14.12
CA THR A 107 -2.43 0.86 -13.60
C THR A 107 -2.64 0.56 -12.12
N VAL A 108 -2.57 -0.72 -11.71
CA VAL A 108 -2.68 -1.10 -10.29
C VAL A 108 -1.54 -0.49 -9.47
N ALA A 109 -0.30 -0.58 -9.94
CA ALA A 109 0.85 0.01 -9.25
C ALA A 109 0.73 1.55 -9.15
N SER A 110 0.17 2.20 -10.16
CA SER A 110 -0.06 3.64 -10.19
C SER A 110 -1.09 4.14 -9.17
N CYS A 111 -1.88 3.24 -8.60
CA CYS A 111 -2.75 3.56 -7.46
C CYS A 111 -1.98 3.68 -6.13
N SER A 112 -0.71 3.23 -6.06
CA SER A 112 0.12 3.37 -4.87
C SER A 112 0.68 4.79 -4.76
N ARG A 113 0.46 5.43 -3.60
CA ARG A 113 1.09 6.73 -3.28
C ARG A 113 2.62 6.65 -3.26
N GLU A 114 3.16 5.51 -2.83
CA GLU A 114 4.61 5.24 -2.80
C GLU A 114 5.16 5.28 -4.23
N TYR A 115 4.53 4.58 -5.17
CA TYR A 115 4.92 4.61 -6.58
C TYR A 115 4.81 6.00 -7.20
N GLN A 116 3.68 6.69 -6.99
CA GLN A 116 3.48 8.04 -7.52
C GLN A 116 4.60 8.99 -7.08
N LYS A 117 4.99 8.93 -5.81
CA LYS A 117 6.05 9.79 -5.28
C LYS A 117 7.42 9.41 -5.84
N ILE A 118 7.73 8.12 -5.93
CA ILE A 118 8.99 7.63 -6.50
C ILE A 118 9.09 8.01 -7.97
N SER A 119 8.05 7.75 -8.76
CA SER A 119 7.97 8.12 -10.17
C SER A 119 8.20 9.63 -10.37
N GLN A 120 7.58 10.47 -9.53
CA GLN A 120 7.83 11.92 -9.53
C GLN A 120 9.30 12.27 -9.26
N MET A 121 9.92 11.65 -8.23
CA MET A 121 11.32 11.94 -7.87
C MET A 121 12.32 11.46 -8.93
N LEU A 122 12.08 10.30 -9.53
CA LEU A 122 12.89 9.81 -10.65
C LEU A 122 12.74 10.71 -11.87
N GLY A 123 11.52 11.14 -12.18
CA GLY A 123 11.23 12.09 -13.25
C GLY A 123 11.89 13.47 -13.06
N SER A 124 12.16 13.86 -11.81
CA SER A 124 12.91 15.08 -11.49
C SER A 124 14.43 14.88 -11.42
N GLY A 125 14.95 13.73 -11.86
CA GLY A 125 16.39 13.44 -11.94
C GLY A 125 17.01 12.84 -10.66
N SER A 126 16.22 12.47 -9.67
CA SER A 126 16.75 11.77 -8.48
C SER A 126 17.25 10.37 -8.87
N GLN A 127 18.33 9.93 -8.23
CA GLN A 127 18.82 8.56 -8.42
C GLN A 127 18.05 7.59 -7.51
N ALA A 128 17.61 6.46 -8.07
CA ALA A 128 16.82 5.47 -7.33
C ALA A 128 17.52 4.97 -6.06
N GLN A 129 18.83 4.77 -6.09
CA GLN A 129 19.63 4.27 -4.97
C GLN A 129 19.70 5.26 -3.78
N GLN A 130 19.39 6.53 -4.02
CA GLN A 130 19.36 7.57 -2.98
C GLN A 130 17.99 7.66 -2.30
N LEU A 131 16.97 7.01 -2.85
CA LEU A 131 15.60 7.07 -2.31
C LEU A 131 15.45 6.13 -1.11
N VAL A 132 14.87 6.68 -0.04
CA VAL A 132 14.46 5.95 1.17
C VAL A 132 13.01 6.24 1.43
N CYS A 133 12.18 5.20 1.40
CA CYS A 133 10.74 5.31 1.61
C CYS A 133 10.41 5.08 3.08
N SER A 134 9.66 6.00 3.67
CA SER A 134 9.01 5.77 4.96
C SER A 134 7.97 4.65 4.86
N PRO A 135 7.58 4.02 5.98
CA PRO A 135 6.48 3.07 6.01
C PRO A 135 5.21 3.63 5.38
N PRO A 136 4.43 2.83 4.62
CA PRO A 136 3.10 3.21 4.20
C PRO A 136 2.23 3.51 5.42
N ILE A 137 1.55 4.66 5.40
CA ILE A 137 0.59 5.03 6.45
C ILE A 137 -0.80 4.65 5.95
N MET A 138 -1.47 3.79 6.69
CA MET A 138 -2.82 3.33 6.40
C MET A 138 -3.76 3.86 7.46
N LEU A 139 -4.88 4.45 7.03
CA LEU A 139 -5.86 4.98 7.98
C LEU A 139 -6.59 3.81 8.63
N ALA A 140 -6.64 3.80 9.96
CA ALA A 140 -7.45 2.85 10.68
C ALA A 140 -8.92 3.17 10.44
N ASN A 141 -9.66 2.19 9.93
CA ASN A 141 -11.11 2.18 9.95
C ASN A 141 -11.58 1.38 11.18
N ASN A 142 -12.78 1.68 11.67
CA ASN A 142 -13.39 0.94 12.80
C ASN A 142 -13.69 -0.53 12.45
N GLU A 143 -13.47 -0.92 11.21
CA GLU A 143 -13.73 -2.24 10.66
C GLU A 143 -12.45 -3.07 10.50
N ASP A 144 -11.28 -2.56 10.92
CA ASP A 144 -10.02 -3.30 10.85
C ASP A 144 -10.03 -4.42 11.90
N PRO A 145 -10.14 -5.71 11.49
CA PRO A 145 -10.21 -6.82 12.44
C PRO A 145 -8.83 -7.19 13.01
N ARG A 146 -7.75 -6.55 12.55
CA ARG A 146 -6.40 -6.89 12.96
C ARG A 146 -6.11 -6.36 14.36
N ASP A 147 -5.62 -7.24 15.21
CA ASP A 147 -5.03 -6.84 16.48
C ASP A 147 -3.69 -6.16 16.22
N PHE A 148 -3.60 -4.88 16.58
CA PHE A 148 -2.34 -4.16 16.62
C PHE A 148 -1.79 -4.26 18.03
N ASP A 149 -0.52 -4.63 18.15
CA ASP A 149 0.22 -4.36 19.38
C ASP A 149 0.13 -2.86 19.59
N ASP A 150 -0.65 -2.45 20.59
CA ASP A 150 -0.85 -1.04 20.89
C ASP A 150 0.50 -0.46 21.33
N THR A 151 1.27 0.01 20.36
CA THR A 151 2.55 0.67 20.60
C THR A 151 2.35 2.00 21.35
N SER A 152 1.09 2.45 21.51
CA SER A 152 0.73 3.60 22.35
C SER A 152 0.53 3.28 23.83
N GLY A 153 0.78 2.03 24.26
CA GLY A 153 1.03 1.71 25.69
C GLY A 153 2.21 2.50 26.28
N GLY A 154 3.07 3.08 25.43
CA GLY A 154 3.93 4.20 25.78
C GLY A 154 3.33 5.50 25.27
N VAL A 155 3.14 6.48 26.17
CA VAL A 155 2.92 7.89 25.85
C VAL A 155 3.69 8.25 24.57
N GLN A 156 3.00 8.55 23.46
CA GLN A 156 3.67 9.07 22.27
C GLN A 156 4.55 10.22 22.74
N PRO A 157 5.90 10.16 22.58
CA PRO A 157 6.75 11.25 23.02
C PRO A 157 6.25 12.49 22.30
N ARG A 158 5.80 13.49 23.07
CA ARG A 158 5.39 14.78 22.49
C ARG A 158 6.50 15.20 21.55
N PRO A 159 6.19 15.53 20.28
CA PRO A 159 7.22 15.93 19.33
C PRO A 159 8.06 17.02 19.99
N LYS A 160 9.36 16.74 20.16
CA LYS A 160 10.29 17.73 20.68
C LYS A 160 10.18 18.92 19.75
N ALA A 161 9.88 20.07 20.33
CA ALA A 161 9.74 21.25 19.54
C ALA A 161 11.04 21.53 18.78
N TRP A 162 10.93 21.94 17.52
CA TRP A 162 12.05 22.04 16.57
C TRP A 162 13.25 22.86 17.08
N TRP A 163 13.04 23.78 18.04
CA TRP A 163 14.10 24.55 18.69
C TRP A 163 15.00 23.74 19.64
N GLN A 164 14.59 22.54 20.07
CA GLN A 164 15.36 21.69 20.99
C GLN A 164 16.51 20.92 20.31
N PHE A 165 16.64 21.00 18.99
CA PHE A 165 17.69 20.33 18.22
C PHE A 165 18.95 21.21 18.00
N TRP A 166 18.94 22.45 18.49
CA TRP A 166 20.03 23.42 18.31
C TRP A 166 20.76 23.74 19.62
N LYS A 167 21.28 22.72 20.31
CA LYS A 167 22.19 22.88 21.47
C LYS A 167 23.55 22.26 21.19
#